data_AF-A0A963WFA7-F1
#
_entry.id   AF-A0A963WFA7-F1
#
_cell.length_a   1.000
_cell.length_b   1.000
_cell.length_c   1.000
_cell.angle_alpha   90.00
_cell.angle_beta   90.00
_cell.angle_gamma   90.00
#
_symmetry.space_group_name_H-M   'P 1'
#
loop_
_entity.id
_entity.type
_entity.pdbx_description
1 polymer ?
#
loop_
_entity_poly.entity_id
_entity_poly.type
_entity_poly.pdbx_seq_one_letter_code
_entity_poly.pdbx_strand_id
1 'polypeptide(L)' 'DKLRFEALHDPALYGDQPELEVRISFDKEARTLTVTDTGIGMSEQEAIDNLGTIAKSGTRAFAA' A
#
# COMPACT_ATOMS: atom_id res chain seq x y z
N ASP A 1 -1.99 6.72 -6.11
CA ASP A 1 -2.74 6.74 -7.38
C ASP A 1 -3.82 5.70 -7.55
N LYS A 2 -3.60 4.40 -7.26
CA LYS A 2 -4.65 3.37 -7.44
C LYS A 2 -6.00 3.75 -6.80
N LEU A 3 -6.03 4.17 -5.53
CA LEU A 3 -7.28 4.61 -4.89
C LEU A 3 -7.94 5.77 -5.64
N ARG A 4 -7.17 6.80 -6.01
CA ARG A 4 -7.69 7.98 -6.70
C ARG A 4 -8.31 7.61 -8.05
N PHE A 5 -7.69 6.66 -8.77
CA PHE A 5 -8.16 6.18 -10.05
C PHE A 5 -9.44 5.35 -9.92
N GLU A 6 -9.44 4.36 -9.02
CA GLU A 6 -10.63 3.52 -8.76
C GLU A 6 -11.82 4.36 -8.25
N ALA A 7 -11.54 5.39 -7.46
CA ALA A 7 -12.58 6.29 -6.96
C ALA A 7 -13.22 7.19 -8.02
N LEU A 8 -12.66 7.27 -9.24
CA LEU A 8 -13.35 7.88 -10.39
C LEU A 8 -14.55 7.04 -10.83
N HIS A 9 -14.48 5.72 -10.62
CA HIS A 9 -15.54 4.77 -10.93
C HIS A 9 -16.44 4.49 -9.73
N ASP A 10 -15.86 4.39 -8.52
CA ASP A 10 -16.60 4.18 -7.27
C ASP A 10 -16.21 5.21 -6.19
N PRO A 11 -16.94 6.33 -6.08
CA PRO A 11 -16.67 7.37 -5.10
C PRO A 11 -16.79 6.91 -3.63
N ALA A 12 -17.47 5.79 -3.35
CA ALA A 12 -17.61 5.28 -1.99
C ALA A 12 -16.28 4.80 -1.39
N LEU A 13 -15.26 4.56 -2.22
CA LEU A 13 -13.93 4.11 -1.81
C LEU A 13 -13.17 5.12 -0.95
N TYR A 14 -13.52 6.41 -0.98
CA TYR A 14 -12.93 7.40 -0.07
C TYR A 14 -13.46 7.30 1.37
N GLY A 15 -14.58 6.59 1.59
CA GLY A 15 -15.23 6.49 2.89
C GLY A 15 -15.46 7.85 3.55
N ASP A 16 -15.30 7.91 4.88
CA ASP A 16 -15.50 9.12 5.67
C ASP A 16 -14.22 9.96 5.84
N GLN A 17 -13.07 9.47 5.37
CA GLN A 17 -11.76 10.14 5.44
C GLN A 17 -11.16 10.31 4.04
N PRO A 18 -11.54 11.37 3.31
CA PRO A 18 -11.10 11.57 1.93
C PRO A 18 -9.64 12.03 1.80
N GLU A 19 -9.00 12.39 2.91
CA GLU A 19 -7.63 12.91 2.90
C GLU A 19 -6.61 11.77 2.87
N LEU A 20 -5.93 11.66 1.73
CA LEU A 20 -4.86 10.69 1.54
C LEU A 20 -3.57 11.19 2.16
N GLU A 21 -3.04 10.42 3.10
CA GLU A 21 -1.85 10.76 3.85
C GLU A 21 -0.92 9.56 3.99
N VAL A 22 0.36 9.85 4.25
CA VAL A 22 1.35 8.87 4.67
C VAL A 22 1.94 9.36 5.99
N ARG A 23 1.84 8.54 7.03
CA ARG A 23 2.40 8.80 8.36
C ARG A 23 3.63 7.94 8.56
N ILE A 24 4.65 8.55 9.14
CA ILE A 24 5.89 7.88 9.53
C ILE A 24 6.08 8.08 11.02
N SER A 25 6.23 6.99 11.76
CA SER A 25 6.55 7.00 13.19
C SER A 25 7.73 6.08 13.46
N PHE A 26 8.49 6.37 14.51
CA PHE A 26 9.63 5.56 14.92
C PHE A 26 9.57 5.30 16.41
N ASP A 27 9.98 4.10 16.78
CA ASP A 27 10.16 3.67 18.15
C ASP A 27 11.62 3.27 18.34
N LYS A 28 12.32 4.01 19.19
CA LYS A 28 13.74 3.80 19.45
C LYS A 28 13.99 2.56 20.32
N GLU A 29 13.09 2.26 21.25
CA GLU A 29 13.22 1.13 22.16
C GLU A 29 12.92 -0.18 21.43
N ALA A 30 11.82 -0.22 20.67
CA ALA A 30 11.47 -1.35 19.81
C ALA A 30 12.36 -1.44 18.56
N ARG A 31 13.11 -0.38 18.25
CA ARG A 31 13.95 -0.24 17.05
C ARG A 31 13.16 -0.41 15.75
N THR A 32 11.93 0.11 15.72
CA THR A 32 11.03 0.01 14.57
C THR A 32 10.81 1.35 13.90
N LEU A 33 10.68 1.32 12.57
CA LEU A 33 10.16 2.40 11.77
C LEU A 33 8.83 1.92 11.17
N THR A 34 7.76 2.64 11.45
CA THR A 34 6.42 2.33 10.95
C THR A 34 6.05 3.35 9.89
N VAL A 35 5.63 2.85 8.73
CA VAL A 35 5.06 3.65 7.65
C VAL A 35 3.62 3.20 7.47
N THR A 36 2.68 4.14 7.51
CA THR A 36 1.24 3.88 7.38
C THR A 36 0.66 4.81 6.33
N ASP A 37 -0.07 4.28 5.36
CA ASP A 37 -0.80 5.05 4.36
C ASP A 37 -2.31 4.79 4.45
N THR A 38 -3.10 5.78 4.04
CA THR A 38 -4.57 5.67 3.91
C THR A 38 -5.00 5.32 2.48
N GLY A 39 -4.13 4.65 1.71
CA GLY A 39 -4.44 4.19 0.36
C GLY A 39 -5.50 3.07 0.33
N ILE A 40 -5.71 2.51 -0.86
CA ILE A 40 -6.71 1.44 -1.09
C ILE A 40 -6.37 0.13 -0.36
N GLY A 41 -5.14 0.00 0.14
CA GLY A 41 -4.65 -1.23 0.76
C GLY A 41 -4.50 -2.38 -0.24
N MET A 42 -4.49 -3.59 0.31
CA MET A 42 -4.42 -4.84 -0.44
C MET A 42 -5.47 -5.79 0.10
N SER A 43 -6.14 -6.51 -0.79
CA SER A 43 -6.88 -7.72 -0.43
C SER A 43 -5.92 -8.82 0.03
N GLU A 44 -6.46 -9.84 0.72
CA GLU A 44 -5.68 -10.99 1.16
C GLU A 44 -4.95 -11.69 0.01
N GLN A 45 -5.63 -11.88 -1.13
CA GLN A 45 -5.03 -12.50 -2.31
C GLN A 45 -3.91 -11.62 -2.91
N GLU A 46 -4.12 -10.30 -2.98
CA GLU A 46 -3.06 -9.38 -3.43
C GLU A 46 -1.85 -9.39 -2.49
N ALA A 47 -2.06 -9.52 -1.18
CA ALA A 47 -0.98 -9.65 -0.22
C ALA A 47 -0.20 -10.96 -0.42
N ILE A 48 -0.89 -12.09 -0.64
CA ILE A 48 -0.26 -13.37 -0.95
C ILE A 48 0.57 -13.28 -2.24
N ASP A 49 0.00 -12.71 -3.31
CA ASP A 49 0.64 -12.67 -4.63
C ASP A 49 1.85 -11.73 -4.66
N ASN A 50 1.77 -10.61 -3.93
CA ASN A 50 2.81 -9.57 -3.97
C ASN A 50 3.86 -9.69 -2.86
N LEU A 51 3.48 -10.20 -1.68
CA LEU A 51 4.35 -10.29 -0.50
C LEU A 51 4.66 -11.74 -0.09
N GLY A 52 3.79 -12.71 -0.43
CA GLY A 52 3.91 -14.12 -0.05
C GLY A 52 4.90 -14.95 -0.88
N THR A 53 5.49 -14.36 -1.93
CA THR A 53 6.61 -14.93 -2.68
C THR A 53 7.88 -14.12 -2.43
N ILE A 54 9.04 -14.49 -3.00
CA ILE A 54 10.18 -13.57 -3.06
C ILE A 54 9.68 -12.33 -3.82
N ALA A 55 9.33 -11.28 -3.05
CA ALA A 55 8.68 -10.07 -3.52
C ALA A 55 9.28 -9.69 -4.86
N LYS A 56 8.44 -9.66 -5.91
CA LYS A 56 8.84 -9.63 -7.33
C LYS A 56 10.12 -8.81 -7.50
N SER A 57 11.26 -9.49 -7.52
CA SER A 57 12.56 -8.85 -7.49
C SER A 57 12.71 -8.12 -8.81
N GLY A 58 12.70 -6.78 -8.75
CA GLY A 58 12.67 -5.90 -9.91
C GLY A 58 13.76 -6.22 -10.94
N THR A 59 14.87 -6.82 -10.54
CA THR A 59 15.95 -7.27 -11.43
C THR A 59 15.51 -8.27 -12.51
N ARG A 60 14.51 -9.14 -12.24
CA ARG A 60 14.02 -10.09 -13.26
C ARG A 60 12.92 -9.49 -14.15
N ALA A 61 12.12 -8.58 -13.60
CA ALA A 61 11.05 -7.89 -14.32
C ALA A 61 11.56 -6.73 -15.20
N PHE A 62 12.73 -6.16 -14.85
CA PHE A 62 13.33 -5.03 -15.57
C PHE A 62 14.19 -5.46 -16.78
N ALA A 63 14.60 -6.73 -16.85
CA ALA A 63 15.45 -7.26 -17.92
C ALA A 63 14.67 -7.88 -19.10
N ALA A 64 13.34 -7.82 -19.08
CA ALA A 64 12.44 -8.29 -20.14
C ALA A 64 11.73 -7.10 -20.79
#